data_AF-A0A7S8EBF8-F1
#
_entry.id   AF-A0A7S8EBF8-F1
#
_cell.length_a   1.000
_cell.length_b   1.000
_cell.length_c   1.000
_cell.angle_alpha   90.00
_cell.angle_beta   90.00
_cell.angle_gamma   90.00
#
_symmetry.space_group_name_H-M   'P 1'
#
loop_
_entity.id
_entity.type
_entity.pdbx_description
1 polymer ?
#
loop_
_entity_poly.entity_id
_entity_poly.type
_entity_poly.pdbx_seq_one_letter_code
_entity_poly.pdbx_strand_id
1 'polypeptide(L)'
;MAGPSIVVGGDIDALNKKLNQIKAIAKRPHEHVKPETRKKFLVRVRYTIGRYPGAVRYPIEWDSEKQRRAYFASNGFGGGIPYRRSRNFDRQWAEEAKDSTFTFKNRSPRSSFIVGEDQQPFHANTGWVTAADKEPELIDTFTQMAGDDVFEAIRTEF
;
A
#
# COMPACT_ATOMS: atom_id res chain seq x y z
N MET A 1 -51.04 47.04 10.09
CA MET A 1 -49.59 46.95 10.30
C MET A 1 -49.14 45.59 9.81
N ALA A 2 -48.37 45.53 8.72
CA ALA A 2 -47.78 44.29 8.24
C ALA A 2 -46.42 44.10 8.92
N GLY A 3 -46.26 43.01 9.66
CA GLY A 3 -44.99 42.67 10.31
C GLY A 3 -43.93 42.23 9.28
N PRO A 4 -42.64 42.38 9.60
CA PRO A 4 -41.57 42.00 8.68
C PRO A 4 -41.55 40.47 8.48
N SER A 5 -41.77 40.04 7.23
CA SER A 5 -41.49 38.67 6.79
C SER A 5 -39.98 38.46 6.76
N ILE A 6 -39.47 37.63 7.67
CA ILE A 6 -38.11 37.11 7.61
C ILE A 6 -38.07 36.10 6.46
N VAL A 7 -37.28 36.39 5.43
CA VAL A 7 -37.07 35.49 4.29
C VAL A 7 -36.10 34.38 4.74
N VAL A 8 -36.65 33.27 5.21
CA VAL A 8 -35.89 32.09 5.70
C VAL A 8 -35.34 31.22 4.54
N GLY A 9 -35.73 31.50 3.29
CA GLY A 9 -35.46 30.61 2.15
C GLY A 9 -34.01 30.54 1.67
N GLY A 10 -33.23 31.62 1.74
CA GLY A 10 -31.88 31.67 1.16
C GLY A 10 -30.84 30.79 1.87
N ASP A 11 -31.04 30.53 3.17
CA ASP A 11 -30.10 29.79 4.01
C ASP A 11 -30.25 28.26 3.81
N ILE A 12 -31.48 27.79 3.58
CA ILE A 12 -31.77 26.36 3.37
C ILE A 12 -31.21 25.86 2.03
N ASP A 13 -31.30 26.64 0.97
CA ASP A 13 -30.77 26.26 -0.35
C ASP A 13 -29.24 26.16 -0.35
N ALA A 14 -28.58 27.09 0.34
CA ALA A 14 -27.13 27.06 0.55
C ALA A 14 -26.70 25.81 1.34
N LEU A 15 -27.43 25.49 2.42
CA LEU A 15 -27.19 24.29 3.23
C LEU A 15 -27.38 22.99 2.42
N ASN A 16 -28.45 22.90 1.63
CA ASN A 16 -28.72 21.74 0.78
C ASN A 16 -27.63 21.55 -0.28
N LYS A 17 -27.14 22.65 -0.87
CA LYS A 17 -26.01 22.61 -1.80
C LYS A 17 -24.76 22.04 -1.13
N LYS A 18 -24.38 22.55 0.05
CA LYS A 18 -23.23 22.04 0.83
C LYS A 18 -23.40 20.55 1.17
N LEU A 19 -24.59 20.14 1.62
CA LEU A 19 -24.88 18.74 1.93
C LEU A 19 -24.69 17.82 0.71
N ASN A 20 -25.11 18.27 -0.47
CA ASN A 20 -24.94 17.51 -1.71
C ASN A 20 -23.47 17.40 -2.13
N GLN A 21 -22.65 18.44 -1.91
CA GLN A 21 -21.20 18.39 -2.15
C GLN A 21 -20.52 17.38 -1.23
N ILE A 22 -20.83 17.37 0.07
CA ILE A 22 -20.29 16.39 1.03
C ILE A 22 -20.67 14.97 0.63
N LYS A 23 -21.92 14.75 0.22
CA LYS A 23 -22.37 13.44 -0.29
C LYS A 23 -21.62 13.01 -1.55
N ALA A 24 -21.21 13.95 -2.40
CA ALA A 24 -20.41 13.64 -3.58
C ALA A 24 -18.98 13.19 -3.19
N ILE A 25 -18.32 13.93 -2.29
CA ILE A 25 -17.00 13.57 -1.74
C ILE A 25 -17.05 12.19 -1.08
N ALA A 26 -18.05 11.95 -0.23
CA ALA A 26 -18.22 10.68 0.49
C ALA A 26 -18.48 9.48 -0.44
N LYS A 27 -19.05 9.69 -1.64
CA LYS A 27 -19.24 8.64 -2.64
C LYS A 27 -17.94 8.24 -3.34
N ARG A 28 -16.94 9.13 -3.37
CA ARG A 28 -15.68 8.93 -4.10
C ARG A 28 -14.46 9.43 -3.31
N PRO A 29 -14.25 8.93 -2.08
CA PRO A 29 -13.19 9.44 -1.21
C PRO A 29 -11.79 9.30 -1.84
N HIS A 30 -11.58 8.29 -2.67
CA HIS A 30 -10.31 8.07 -3.39
C HIS A 30 -9.94 9.20 -4.36
N GLU A 31 -10.93 9.91 -4.95
CA GLU A 31 -10.67 11.07 -5.84
C GLU A 31 -10.07 12.25 -5.05
N HIS A 32 -10.23 12.26 -3.73
CA HIS A 32 -9.77 13.32 -2.84
C HIS A 32 -8.47 12.98 -2.10
N VAL A 33 -7.94 11.77 -2.24
CA VAL A 33 -6.65 11.41 -1.66
C VAL A 33 -5.54 12.08 -2.46
N LYS A 34 -4.75 12.93 -1.80
CA LYS A 34 -3.73 13.75 -2.46
C LYS A 34 -2.56 12.88 -2.96
N PRO A 35 -1.92 13.23 -4.08
CA PRO A 35 -0.72 12.52 -4.56
C PRO A 35 0.39 12.42 -3.52
N GLU A 36 0.53 13.42 -2.65
CA GLU A 36 1.53 13.46 -1.57
C GLU A 36 1.28 12.38 -0.53
N THR A 37 0.01 12.15 -0.18
CA THR A 37 -0.43 11.09 0.72
C THR A 37 -0.11 9.72 0.15
N ARG A 38 -0.42 9.50 -1.15
CA ARG A 38 -0.10 8.24 -1.83
C ARG A 38 1.40 7.98 -1.92
N LYS A 39 2.20 9.02 -2.20
CA LYS A 39 3.67 8.93 -2.18
C LYS A 39 4.21 8.58 -0.79
N LYS A 40 3.72 9.23 0.27
CA LYS A 40 4.08 8.90 1.66
C LYS A 40 3.69 7.47 2.01
N PHE A 41 2.52 7.02 1.57
CA PHE A 41 2.09 5.65 1.80
C PHE A 41 2.96 4.63 1.04
N LEU A 42 3.36 4.91 -0.20
CA LEU A 42 4.33 4.06 -0.91
C LEU A 42 5.67 3.95 -0.16
N VAL A 43 6.13 5.03 0.48
CA VAL A 43 7.31 4.97 1.37
C VAL A 43 7.05 4.07 2.56
N ARG A 44 5.86 4.10 3.16
CA ARG A 44 5.47 3.19 4.25
C ARG A 44 5.48 1.74 3.78
N VAL A 45 4.88 1.42 2.64
CA VAL A 45 4.91 0.09 2.04
C VAL A 45 6.36 -0.40 1.87
N ARG A 46 7.24 0.43 1.30
CA ARG A 46 8.67 0.09 1.14
C ARG A 46 9.35 -0.18 2.48
N TYR A 47 9.02 0.58 3.52
CA TYR A 47 9.60 0.40 4.84
C TYR A 47 9.09 -0.87 5.56
N THR A 48 7.80 -1.15 5.46
CA THR A 48 7.14 -2.24 6.19
C THR A 48 7.40 -3.60 5.55
N ILE A 49 7.26 -3.72 4.22
CA ILE A 49 7.37 -5.01 3.51
C ILE A 49 8.48 -5.04 2.45
N GLY A 50 9.03 -3.89 2.05
CA GLY A 50 10.15 -3.82 1.10
C GLY A 50 11.53 -3.94 1.72
N ARG A 51 11.64 -3.87 3.06
CA ARG A 51 12.92 -3.79 3.75
C ARG A 51 13.66 -5.13 3.71
N TYR A 52 14.91 -5.08 3.23
CA TYR A 52 15.80 -6.23 3.32
C TYR A 52 16.09 -6.58 4.77
N PRO A 53 15.89 -7.85 5.17
CA PRO A 53 16.32 -8.27 6.48
C PRO A 53 17.84 -8.47 6.51
N GLY A 54 18.36 -8.89 7.66
CA GLY A 54 19.77 -9.14 7.90
C GLY A 54 20.37 -10.25 7.03
N ALA A 55 21.59 -10.67 7.40
CA ALA A 55 22.29 -11.76 6.74
C ALA A 55 21.44 -13.04 6.72
N VAL A 56 21.58 -13.83 5.66
CA VAL A 56 20.97 -15.15 5.58
C VAL A 56 21.47 -16.00 6.74
N ARG A 57 20.56 -16.70 7.42
CA ARG A 57 20.89 -17.65 8.48
C ARG A 57 21.02 -19.03 7.85
N TYR A 58 22.11 -19.72 8.18
CA TYR A 58 22.38 -21.09 7.73
C TYR A 58 22.13 -22.08 8.89
N PRO A 59 21.70 -23.32 8.61
CA PRO A 59 21.37 -23.86 7.28
C PRO A 59 20.10 -23.23 6.67
N ILE A 60 20.04 -23.17 5.34
CA ILE A 60 18.86 -22.68 4.61
C ILE A 60 17.77 -23.77 4.69
N GLU A 61 16.56 -23.37 5.10
CA GLU A 61 15.39 -24.22 4.99
C GLU A 61 14.89 -24.19 3.54
N TRP A 62 14.97 -25.35 2.88
CA TRP A 62 14.53 -25.53 1.51
C TRP A 62 13.07 -25.93 1.48
N ASP A 63 12.33 -25.44 0.49
CA ASP A 63 10.94 -25.83 0.25
C ASP A 63 10.84 -27.34 -0.06
N SER A 64 11.83 -27.88 -0.77
CA SER A 64 11.95 -29.31 -0.98
C SER A 64 13.39 -29.75 -1.23
N GLU A 65 13.67 -31.03 -0.99
CA GLU A 65 14.97 -31.64 -1.32
C GLU A 65 15.26 -31.60 -2.84
N LYS A 66 14.22 -31.60 -3.67
CA LYS A 66 14.36 -31.40 -5.13
C LYS A 66 14.85 -29.99 -5.44
N GLN A 67 14.27 -28.97 -4.80
CA GLN A 67 14.72 -27.58 -4.96
C GLN A 67 16.17 -27.40 -4.48
N ARG A 68 16.52 -27.97 -3.32
CA ARG A 68 17.88 -27.95 -2.79
C ARG A 68 18.89 -28.51 -3.80
N ARG A 69 18.63 -29.70 -4.33
CA ARG A 69 19.51 -30.34 -5.33
C ARG A 69 19.62 -29.51 -6.60
N ALA A 70 18.50 -28.97 -7.10
CA ALA A 70 18.50 -28.10 -8.27
C ALA A 70 19.32 -26.81 -8.05
N TYR A 71 19.23 -26.20 -6.87
CA TYR A 71 20.02 -25.01 -6.52
C TYR A 71 21.53 -25.29 -6.60
N PHE A 72 22.00 -26.37 -5.98
CA PHE A 72 23.42 -26.71 -6.01
C PHE A 72 23.89 -27.16 -7.40
N ALA A 73 23.08 -27.95 -8.12
CA ALA A 73 23.42 -28.40 -9.47
C ALA A 73 23.50 -27.26 -10.50
N SER A 74 22.75 -26.17 -10.28
CA SER A 74 22.69 -25.00 -11.17
C SER A 74 23.56 -23.82 -10.71
N ASN A 75 24.47 -24.02 -9.75
CA ASN A 75 25.27 -22.96 -9.13
C ASN A 75 24.41 -21.76 -8.68
N GLY A 76 23.36 -22.04 -7.90
CA GLY A 76 22.45 -21.04 -7.38
C GLY A 76 21.51 -20.46 -8.43
N PHE A 77 20.99 -21.31 -9.33
CA PHE A 77 20.17 -20.92 -10.48
C PHE A 77 20.85 -19.86 -11.36
N GLY A 78 22.16 -20.00 -11.57
CA GLY A 78 23.00 -19.05 -12.31
C GLY A 78 23.39 -17.78 -11.53
N GLY A 79 22.94 -17.63 -10.28
CA GLY A 79 23.27 -16.49 -9.42
C GLY A 79 24.57 -16.65 -8.62
N GLY A 80 25.21 -17.82 -8.66
CA GLY A 80 26.38 -18.18 -7.88
C GLY A 80 26.06 -18.65 -6.46
N ILE A 81 26.98 -19.42 -5.89
CA ILE A 81 26.96 -19.86 -4.49
C ILE A 81 28.25 -19.36 -3.81
N PRO A 82 28.18 -18.47 -2.78
CA PRO A 82 26.96 -17.91 -2.19
C PRO A 82 26.33 -16.81 -3.07
N TYR A 83 24.99 -16.77 -3.08
CA TYR A 83 24.23 -15.72 -3.77
C TYR A 83 24.43 -14.37 -3.09
N ARG A 84 24.70 -13.32 -3.88
CA ARG A 84 24.76 -11.92 -3.41
C ARG A 84 23.51 -11.16 -3.82
N ARG A 85 22.73 -10.69 -2.85
CA ARG A 85 21.52 -9.89 -3.09
C ARG A 85 21.90 -8.58 -3.83
N SER A 86 21.22 -8.30 -4.94
CA SER A 86 21.42 -7.07 -5.73
C SER A 86 20.87 -5.80 -5.07
N ARG A 87 20.09 -5.93 -3.98
CA ARG A 87 19.45 -4.80 -3.27
C ARG A 87 18.54 -3.94 -4.15
N ASN A 88 17.88 -4.54 -5.14
CA ASN A 88 16.95 -3.85 -6.06
C ASN A 88 15.46 -4.07 -5.75
N PHE A 89 15.09 -5.10 -4.99
CA PHE A 89 13.70 -5.43 -4.65
C PHE A 89 12.90 -4.28 -4.02
N ASP A 90 13.49 -3.57 -3.05
CA ASP A 90 12.89 -2.42 -2.36
C ASP A 90 12.55 -1.27 -3.31
N ARG A 91 13.34 -1.09 -4.36
CA ARG A 91 13.14 -0.05 -5.39
C ARG A 91 12.05 -0.39 -6.40
N GLN A 92 11.58 -1.63 -6.44
CA GLN A 92 10.58 -2.10 -7.41
C GLN A 92 9.13 -1.92 -6.94
N TRP A 93 8.92 -1.40 -5.73
CA TRP A 93 7.60 -0.97 -5.27
C TRP A 93 7.13 0.29 -5.99
N ALA A 94 5.94 0.23 -6.58
CA ALA A 94 5.32 1.32 -7.29
C ALA A 94 3.82 1.41 -6.97
N GLU A 95 3.30 2.63 -7.08
CA GLU A 95 1.88 2.89 -7.20
C GLU A 95 1.45 2.70 -8.65
N GLU A 96 0.30 2.07 -8.85
CA GLU A 96 -0.45 2.07 -10.08
C GLU A 96 -1.85 2.57 -9.79
N ALA A 97 -2.16 3.75 -10.33
CA ALA A 97 -3.50 4.30 -10.30
C ALA A 97 -4.21 3.91 -11.59
N LYS A 98 -5.32 3.19 -11.48
CA LYS A 98 -6.20 2.88 -12.60
C LYS A 98 -7.64 3.11 -12.17
N ASP A 99 -8.33 3.94 -12.94
CA ASP A 99 -9.70 4.37 -12.65
C ASP A 99 -9.78 4.94 -11.22
N SER A 100 -10.65 4.37 -10.38
CA SER A 100 -10.87 4.72 -8.97
C SER A 100 -9.98 3.94 -7.97
N THR A 101 -9.01 3.17 -8.45
CA THR A 101 -8.23 2.24 -7.63
C THR A 101 -6.75 2.61 -7.62
N PHE A 102 -6.17 2.64 -6.41
CA PHE A 102 -4.73 2.72 -6.21
C PHE A 102 -4.20 1.34 -5.80
N THR A 103 -3.24 0.82 -6.56
CA THR A 103 -2.58 -0.44 -6.27
C THR A 103 -1.11 -0.19 -5.94
N PHE A 104 -0.66 -0.66 -4.78
CA PHE A 104 0.76 -0.61 -4.40
C PHE A 104 1.35 -2.00 -4.60
N LYS A 105 2.19 -2.17 -5.62
CA LYS A 105 2.74 -3.48 -5.99
C LYS A 105 4.24 -3.46 -6.21
N ASN A 106 4.87 -4.61 -6.02
CA ASN A 106 6.26 -4.82 -6.38
C ASN A 106 6.33 -5.35 -7.82
N ARG A 107 7.06 -4.66 -8.70
CA ARG A 107 7.19 -5.03 -10.12
C ARG A 107 8.12 -6.23 -10.36
N SER A 108 8.75 -6.77 -9.32
CA SER A 108 9.58 -7.96 -9.45
C SER A 108 8.71 -9.18 -9.79
N PRO A 109 9.05 -9.98 -10.82
CA PRO A 109 8.40 -11.27 -11.05
C PRO A 109 8.70 -12.27 -9.92
N ARG A 110 9.63 -11.95 -9.01
CA ARG A 110 9.98 -12.78 -7.86
C ARG A 110 9.28 -12.36 -6.57
N SER A 111 8.43 -11.35 -6.60
CA SER A 111 7.84 -10.76 -5.40
C SER A 111 6.98 -11.74 -4.61
N SER A 112 6.22 -12.61 -5.28
CA SER A 112 5.42 -13.65 -4.63
C SER A 112 6.28 -14.57 -3.77
N PHE A 113 7.45 -14.97 -4.27
CA PHE A 113 8.38 -15.85 -3.56
C PHE A 113 9.14 -15.19 -2.40
N ILE A 114 9.11 -13.85 -2.29
CA ILE A 114 9.84 -13.09 -1.26
C ILE A 114 8.88 -12.59 -0.17
N VAL A 115 7.72 -12.04 -0.55
CA VAL A 115 6.74 -11.40 0.37
C VAL A 115 5.28 -11.74 0.05
N GLY A 116 5.01 -12.64 -0.90
CA GLY A 116 3.64 -13.05 -1.25
C GLY A 116 3.27 -14.41 -0.67
N GLU A 117 2.21 -14.99 -1.21
CA GLU A 117 1.65 -16.27 -0.75
C GLU A 117 2.61 -17.46 -0.97
N ASP A 118 3.43 -17.41 -2.03
CA ASP A 118 4.44 -18.42 -2.36
C ASP A 118 5.79 -18.19 -1.64
N GLN A 119 5.79 -17.40 -0.55
CA GLN A 119 7.02 -17.03 0.15
C GLN A 119 7.83 -18.29 0.51
N GLN A 120 9.10 -18.31 0.10
CA GLN A 120 9.95 -19.46 0.39
C GLN A 120 10.26 -19.55 1.90
N PRO A 121 10.35 -20.74 2.49
CA PRO A 121 10.63 -20.90 3.92
C PRO A 121 11.88 -20.14 4.40
N PHE A 122 12.96 -20.16 3.62
CA PHE A 122 14.16 -19.40 3.96
C PHE A 122 13.97 -17.86 3.90
N HIS A 123 13.02 -17.34 3.12
CA HIS A 123 12.71 -15.91 3.15
C HIS A 123 12.04 -15.54 4.48
N ALA A 124 11.02 -16.31 4.90
CA ALA A 124 10.38 -16.15 6.20
C ALA A 124 11.40 -16.24 7.35
N ASN A 125 12.21 -17.29 7.37
CA ASN A 125 13.22 -17.52 8.42
C ASN A 125 14.33 -16.48 8.47
N THR A 126 14.59 -15.80 7.35
CA THR A 126 15.56 -14.71 7.32
C THR A 126 14.96 -13.36 7.66
N GLY A 127 13.68 -13.29 8.01
CA GLY A 127 12.99 -12.10 8.51
C GLY A 127 12.28 -11.28 7.45
N TRP A 128 12.02 -11.85 6.27
CA TRP A 128 11.06 -11.25 5.34
C TRP A 128 9.65 -11.45 5.89
N VAL A 129 8.86 -10.38 5.91
CA VAL A 129 7.43 -10.43 6.25
C VAL A 129 6.61 -10.57 4.98
N THR A 130 5.47 -11.26 5.06
CA THR A 130 4.54 -11.29 3.93
C THR A 130 3.74 -9.99 3.86
N ALA A 131 3.20 -9.70 2.68
CA ALA A 131 2.25 -8.61 2.50
C ALA A 131 0.98 -8.86 3.33
N ALA A 132 0.50 -10.10 3.39
CA ALA A 132 -0.67 -10.50 4.16
C ALA A 132 -0.50 -10.24 5.67
N ASP A 133 0.66 -10.56 6.25
CA ASP A 133 0.95 -10.31 7.67
C ASP A 133 0.90 -8.82 8.03
N LYS A 134 1.18 -7.96 7.05
CA LYS A 134 1.29 -6.51 7.21
C LYS A 134 0.12 -5.74 6.64
N GLU A 135 -0.83 -6.43 6.01
CA GLU A 135 -1.98 -5.81 5.37
C GLU A 135 -2.82 -5.00 6.36
N PRO A 136 -3.21 -5.51 7.55
CA PRO A 136 -4.00 -4.71 8.49
C PRO A 136 -3.31 -3.41 8.90
N GLU A 137 -2.01 -3.47 9.24
CA GLU A 137 -1.19 -2.30 9.60
C GLU A 137 -1.14 -1.27 8.46
N LEU A 138 -0.97 -1.74 7.23
CA LEU A 138 -0.90 -0.90 6.04
C LEU A 138 -2.26 -0.28 5.70
N ILE A 139 -3.36 -1.04 5.83
CA ILE A 139 -4.72 -0.53 5.63
C ILE A 139 -5.05 0.55 6.66
N ASP A 140 -4.75 0.31 7.93
CA ASP A 140 -5.00 1.30 9.00
C ASP A 140 -4.21 2.59 8.75
N THR A 141 -2.92 2.44 8.40
CA THR A 141 -2.05 3.58 8.08
C THR A 141 -2.60 4.36 6.87
N PHE A 142 -3.00 3.68 5.80
CA PHE A 142 -3.54 4.34 4.62
C PHE A 142 -4.85 5.05 4.93
N THR A 143 -5.75 4.37 5.65
CA THR A 143 -7.05 4.92 6.08
C THR A 143 -6.87 6.20 6.87
N GLN A 144 -5.92 6.23 7.82
CA GLN A 144 -5.63 7.43 8.59
C GLN A 144 -5.14 8.57 7.69
N MET A 145 -4.14 8.31 6.83
CA MET A 145 -3.55 9.35 5.99
C MET A 145 -4.54 9.86 4.92
N ALA A 146 -5.32 8.97 4.32
CA ALA A 146 -6.35 9.32 3.34
C ALA A 146 -7.54 10.02 3.99
N GLY A 147 -7.89 9.64 5.22
CA GLY A 147 -8.95 10.28 6.00
C GLY A 147 -8.68 11.76 6.19
N ASP A 148 -7.45 12.14 6.53
CA ASP A 148 -7.07 13.55 6.69
C ASP A 148 -7.32 14.36 5.42
N ASP A 149 -6.96 13.84 4.24
CA ASP A 149 -7.20 14.49 2.95
C ASP A 149 -8.70 14.62 2.65
N VAL A 150 -9.49 13.57 2.90
CA VAL A 150 -10.94 13.57 2.66
C VAL A 150 -11.65 14.53 3.61
N PHE A 151 -11.25 14.57 4.89
CA PHE A 151 -11.81 15.52 5.86
C PHE A 151 -11.44 16.96 5.54
N GLU A 152 -10.22 17.20 5.07
CA GLU A 152 -9.82 18.52 4.59
C GLU A 152 -10.68 18.96 3.40
N ALA A 153 -10.90 18.07 2.42
CA ALA A 153 -11.77 18.36 1.29
C ALA A 153 -13.21 18.67 1.72
N ILE A 154 -13.74 17.97 2.73
CA ILE A 154 -15.05 18.29 3.31
C ILE A 154 -15.03 19.68 3.98
N ARG A 155 -13.99 20.00 4.76
CA ARG A 155 -13.89 21.28 5.48
C ARG A 155 -13.78 22.47 4.55
N THR A 156 -13.05 22.36 3.44
CA THR A 156 -12.89 23.48 2.49
C THR A 156 -14.17 23.88 1.77
N GLU A 157 -15.21 23.03 1.80
CA GLU A 157 -16.54 23.33 1.25
C GLU A 157 -17.46 24.05 2.26
N PHE A 158 -17.02 24.19 3.52
CA PHE A 158 -17.75 24.89 4.58
C PHE A 158 -17.26 26.31 4.80
#